data_AF-A0A2V7IC92-F1
#
_entry.id   AF-A0A2V7IC92-F1
#
_cell.length_a   1.000
_cell.length_b   1.000
_cell.length_c   1.000
_cell.angle_alpha   90.00
_cell.angle_beta   90.00
_cell.angle_gamma   90.00
#
_symmetry.space_group_name_H-M   'P 1'
#
loop_
_entity.id
_entity.type
_entity.pdbx_description
1 polymer ?
#
loop_
_entity_poly.entity_id
_entity_poly.type
_entity_poly.pdbx_seq_one_letter_code
_entity_poly.pdbx_strand_id
1 'polypeptide(L)'
;EPPTPLRARRPDAPAAVEQALARALAKDPADRFARVAEFTAALEETRPGAVPSLVGRTRSIAVLPFVNASADPENEYLSDGISDELINALTKVDGLRIASRTSAFALKGKPQDIRGIGALLGVSAVLEGTVRKSGDRLRITAQFTAADDGRTLWSERYDRTLDDVFAIQDEIARTIVSTLRTTFLADITDPTPQRYTDNLEAYSLYLKGRFCWNKRSQEGVLESIAYFEQAIDQDPGYALAYSGLSDAYALQVDYRSVPVAEGYERARTYALKALALDDNLPEAYTSLAWVLFAFDWDWDGAVRAYRRALELNPGFATGHHWYSFVLLVTGQAEQALVEAHAALELDPSSLSVRRGLGWLYYYTRRYESAQYHLQRAIAMNPTAEDTYRILGLVLTQAGAYDEAERAFREAITLSPDLSYATAGVAHVLALRGRRREAEALLAELEARARDRYVSPVAFCIGHLGLRNIDQVFFWLERAYEDRRGWLTYLKVDPIFDPVKDDPRFAEFVRRMKL
;
A
#
# COMPACT_ATOMS: atom_id res chain seq x y z
N GLU A 1 -20.06 -33.77 -4.92
CA GLU A 1 -21.14 -33.10 -4.16
C GLU A 1 -21.71 -31.91 -4.91
N PRO A 2 -22.83 -31.29 -4.48
CA PRO A 2 -23.16 -29.93 -4.89
C PRO A 2 -22.08 -28.94 -4.38
N PRO A 3 -21.75 -27.89 -5.15
CA PRO A 3 -20.82 -26.87 -4.68
C PRO A 3 -21.35 -26.18 -3.43
N THR A 4 -20.46 -25.80 -2.51
CA THR A 4 -20.81 -25.01 -1.34
C THR A 4 -21.45 -23.68 -1.80
N PRO A 5 -22.63 -23.29 -1.27
CA PRO A 5 -23.28 -22.04 -1.65
C PRO A 5 -22.35 -20.83 -1.48
N LEU A 6 -22.36 -19.89 -2.43
CA LEU A 6 -21.51 -18.71 -2.40
C LEU A 6 -21.70 -17.94 -1.10
N ARG A 7 -22.95 -17.80 -0.65
CA ARG A 7 -23.29 -17.06 0.57
C ARG A 7 -22.89 -17.76 1.86
N ALA A 8 -22.49 -19.03 1.81
CA ALA A 8 -21.85 -19.68 2.95
C ALA A 8 -20.37 -19.26 3.12
N ARG A 9 -19.74 -18.68 2.09
CA ARG A 9 -18.36 -18.15 2.13
C ARG A 9 -18.30 -16.62 2.09
N ARG A 10 -19.27 -15.97 1.45
CA ARG A 10 -19.44 -14.51 1.31
C ARG A 10 -20.92 -14.14 1.57
N PRO A 11 -21.34 -14.01 2.83
CA PRO A 11 -22.76 -13.80 3.19
C PRO A 11 -23.42 -12.57 2.57
N ASP A 12 -22.59 -11.59 2.21
CA ASP A 12 -22.84 -10.30 1.60
C ASP A 12 -23.00 -10.35 0.07
N ALA A 13 -22.70 -11.49 -0.57
CA ALA A 13 -22.89 -11.63 -2.02
C ALA A 13 -24.38 -11.48 -2.40
N PRO A 14 -24.72 -10.71 -3.45
CA PRO A 14 -26.10 -10.58 -3.91
C PRO A 14 -26.70 -11.95 -4.25
N ALA A 15 -27.92 -12.22 -3.80
CA ALA A 15 -28.58 -13.50 -4.02
C ALA A 15 -28.70 -13.85 -5.52
N ALA A 16 -28.86 -12.84 -6.38
CA ALA A 16 -28.89 -13.01 -7.83
C ALA A 16 -27.53 -13.45 -8.41
N VAL A 17 -26.41 -13.02 -7.82
CA VAL A 17 -25.07 -13.49 -8.22
C VAL A 17 -24.88 -14.96 -7.83
N GLU A 18 -25.32 -15.36 -6.63
CA GLU A 18 -25.32 -16.76 -6.22
C GLU A 18 -26.20 -17.63 -7.12
N GLN A 19 -27.37 -17.14 -7.52
CA GLN A 19 -28.27 -17.84 -8.45
C GLN A 19 -27.69 -17.96 -9.85
N ALA A 20 -27.08 -16.88 -10.38
CA ALA A 20 -26.40 -16.90 -11.68
C ALA A 20 -25.23 -17.89 -11.67
N LEU A 21 -24.42 -17.91 -10.61
CA LEU A 21 -23.33 -18.87 -10.47
C LEU A 21 -23.82 -20.31 -10.31
N ALA A 22 -24.86 -20.54 -9.51
CA ALA A 22 -25.44 -21.87 -9.34
C ALA A 22 -25.99 -22.42 -10.67
N ARG A 23 -26.61 -21.56 -11.49
CA ARG A 23 -27.11 -21.93 -12.82
C ARG A 23 -25.98 -22.17 -13.81
N ALA A 24 -24.96 -21.31 -13.84
CA ALA A 24 -23.79 -21.49 -14.70
C ALA A 24 -23.02 -22.79 -14.39
N LEU A 25 -23.01 -23.19 -13.11
CA LEU A 25 -22.32 -24.39 -12.61
C LEU A 25 -23.24 -25.61 -12.48
N ALA A 26 -24.46 -25.57 -13.02
CA ALA A 26 -25.40 -26.68 -12.94
C ALA A 26 -24.80 -27.96 -13.57
N LYS A 27 -25.06 -29.12 -12.98
CA LYS A 27 -24.48 -30.38 -13.47
C LYS A 27 -25.09 -30.81 -14.81
N ASP A 28 -26.38 -30.61 -14.98
CA ASP A 28 -27.07 -30.81 -16.25
C ASP A 28 -26.78 -29.62 -17.18
N PRO A 29 -26.22 -29.84 -18.38
CA PRO A 29 -26.04 -28.77 -19.37
C PRO A 29 -27.34 -28.05 -19.76
N ALA A 30 -28.50 -28.70 -19.69
CA ALA A 30 -29.80 -28.09 -20.01
C ALA A 30 -30.21 -26.99 -19.01
N ASP A 31 -29.70 -27.06 -17.78
CA ASP A 31 -29.99 -26.09 -16.73
C ASP A 31 -29.04 -24.87 -16.76
N ARG A 32 -27.99 -24.90 -17.58
CA ARG A 32 -27.02 -23.80 -17.71
C ARG A 32 -27.55 -22.68 -18.60
N PHE A 33 -26.86 -21.54 -18.58
CA PHE A 33 -27.06 -20.51 -19.59
C PHE A 33 -26.64 -21.04 -20.96
N ALA A 34 -27.46 -20.81 -21.98
CA ALA A 34 -27.18 -21.30 -23.33
C ALA A 34 -26.06 -20.48 -23.98
N ARG A 35 -25.86 -19.23 -23.54
CA ARG A 35 -24.87 -18.29 -24.07
C ARG A 35 -24.22 -17.46 -22.96
N VAL A 36 -22.97 -17.07 -23.17
CA VAL A 36 -22.23 -16.17 -22.26
C VAL A 36 -22.98 -14.85 -22.06
N ALA A 37 -23.61 -14.31 -23.12
CA ALA A 37 -24.40 -13.08 -23.02
C ALA A 37 -25.58 -13.17 -22.04
N GLU A 38 -26.20 -14.34 -21.88
CA GLU A 38 -27.30 -14.55 -20.93
C GLU A 38 -26.80 -14.62 -19.49
N PHE A 39 -25.61 -15.20 -19.30
CA PHE A 39 -24.93 -15.19 -18.00
C PHE A 39 -24.49 -13.77 -17.62
N THR A 40 -23.91 -13.02 -18.56
CA THR A 40 -23.56 -11.60 -18.36
C THR A 40 -24.80 -10.77 -18.07
N ALA A 41 -25.90 -10.96 -18.80
CA ALA A 41 -27.16 -10.27 -18.56
C ALA A 41 -27.74 -10.61 -17.17
N ALA A 42 -27.66 -11.86 -16.72
CA ALA A 42 -28.08 -12.24 -15.37
C ALA A 42 -27.22 -11.61 -14.25
N LEU A 43 -25.95 -11.28 -14.55
CA LEU A 43 -25.07 -10.51 -13.67
C LEU A 43 -25.24 -8.99 -13.81
N GLU A 44 -25.91 -8.52 -14.86
CA GLU A 44 -26.15 -7.10 -15.15
C GLU A 44 -27.58 -6.65 -14.81
N GLU A 45 -28.58 -7.53 -14.86
CA GLU A 45 -29.96 -7.33 -14.37
C GLU A 45 -29.99 -7.03 -12.86
N THR A 46 -28.88 -7.28 -12.14
CA THR A 46 -28.61 -6.78 -10.80
C THR A 46 -28.28 -5.29 -10.71
N ARG A 47 -28.33 -4.51 -11.81
CA ARG A 47 -28.36 -3.05 -11.78
C ARG A 47 -29.81 -2.56 -11.87
N PRO A 48 -30.42 -2.10 -10.77
CA PRO A 48 -31.69 -1.41 -10.85
C PRO A 48 -31.43 0.02 -11.33
N GLY A 49 -32.07 0.40 -12.44
CA GLY A 49 -32.48 1.78 -12.65
C GLY A 49 -33.45 2.16 -11.52
N ALA A 50 -33.21 3.33 -10.92
CA ALA A 50 -33.59 3.70 -9.55
C ALA A 50 -32.85 2.83 -8.52
N VAL A 51 -31.74 3.37 -8.00
CA VAL A 51 -31.05 2.84 -6.82
C VAL A 51 -32.11 2.59 -5.74
N PRO A 52 -32.44 1.34 -5.41
CA PRO A 52 -33.01 1.06 -4.11
C PRO A 52 -31.87 1.41 -3.17
N SER A 53 -32.07 2.45 -2.38
CA SER A 53 -31.18 2.88 -1.32
C SER A 53 -30.45 1.68 -0.71
N LEU A 54 -29.13 1.76 -0.55
CA LEU A 54 -28.31 0.87 0.26
C LEU A 54 -28.66 0.98 1.76
N VAL A 55 -29.94 1.15 2.10
CA VAL A 55 -30.48 1.02 3.45
C VAL A 55 -30.42 -0.46 3.80
N GLY A 56 -29.24 -0.86 4.29
CA GLY A 56 -28.94 -2.24 4.61
C GLY A 56 -27.45 -2.53 4.85
N ARG A 57 -26.86 -1.88 5.86
CA ARG A 57 -25.70 -2.40 6.64
C ARG A 57 -24.30 -2.42 6.00
N THR A 58 -23.82 -1.35 5.38
CA THR A 58 -22.37 -1.07 5.43
C THR A 58 -22.13 0.11 6.34
N ARG A 59 -21.66 -0.18 7.55
CA ARG A 59 -21.22 0.82 8.54
C ARG A 59 -19.88 1.33 8.05
N SER A 60 -19.88 2.19 7.04
CA SER A 60 -18.64 2.58 6.38
C SER A 60 -18.54 4.08 6.18
N ILE A 61 -17.44 4.68 6.63
CA ILE A 61 -17.26 6.12 6.59
C ILE A 61 -15.93 6.52 6.00
N ALA A 62 -15.88 7.66 5.34
CA ALA A 62 -14.62 8.33 5.00
C ALA A 62 -14.51 9.62 5.82
N VAL A 63 -13.32 9.92 6.31
CA VAL A 63 -13.00 11.22 6.91
C VAL A 63 -12.09 11.95 5.94
N LEU A 64 -12.59 12.98 5.28
CA LEU A 64 -11.80 13.80 4.37
C LEU A 64 -10.85 14.71 5.14
N PRO A 65 -9.73 15.14 4.52
CA PRO A 65 -8.88 16.18 5.08
C PRO A 65 -9.70 17.44 5.31
N PHE A 66 -9.71 17.94 6.55
CA PHE A 66 -10.39 19.18 6.85
C PHE A 66 -9.66 20.30 6.12
N VAL A 67 -10.41 21.32 5.74
CA VAL A 67 -9.87 22.45 4.98
C VAL A 67 -9.30 23.47 5.97
N ASN A 68 -8.06 23.89 5.76
CA ASN A 68 -7.50 25.04 6.47
C ASN A 68 -8.24 26.32 6.02
N ALA A 69 -9.06 26.87 6.89
CA ALA A 69 -9.80 28.11 6.71
C ALA A 69 -9.15 29.30 7.45
N SER A 70 -7.90 29.14 7.89
CA SER A 70 -7.06 30.19 8.50
C SER A 70 -6.43 31.06 7.40
N ALA A 71 -5.99 32.27 7.77
CA ALA A 71 -5.30 33.16 6.82
C ALA A 71 -3.87 32.69 6.51
N ASP A 72 -3.27 31.94 7.42
CA ASP A 72 -1.91 31.42 7.32
C ASP A 72 -1.92 29.96 6.80
N PRO A 73 -1.37 29.71 5.60
CA PRO A 73 -1.27 28.37 5.00
C PRO A 73 -0.48 27.39 5.85
N GLU A 74 0.46 27.86 6.68
CA GLU A 74 1.29 27.00 7.52
C GLU A 74 0.46 26.22 8.56
N ASN A 75 -0.80 26.60 8.83
CA ASN A 75 -1.69 25.85 9.73
C ASN A 75 -2.38 24.65 9.07
N GLU A 76 -2.04 24.31 7.83
CA GLU A 76 -2.62 23.17 7.13
C GLU A 76 -2.29 21.82 7.80
N TYR A 77 -1.17 21.74 8.53
CA TYR A 77 -0.88 20.56 9.35
C TYR A 77 -1.95 20.30 10.42
N LEU A 78 -2.59 21.35 10.93
CA LEU A 78 -3.56 21.24 12.02
C LEU A 78 -4.87 20.66 11.50
N SER A 79 -5.31 21.11 10.32
CA SER A 79 -6.50 20.55 9.67
C SER A 79 -6.27 19.09 9.27
N ASP A 80 -5.09 18.78 8.76
CA ASP A 80 -4.73 17.40 8.39
C ASP A 80 -4.61 16.52 9.63
N GLY A 81 -4.05 17.03 10.72
CA GLY A 81 -3.92 16.28 11.96
C GLY A 81 -5.24 15.99 12.65
N ILE A 82 -6.21 16.91 12.60
CA ILE A 82 -7.56 16.66 13.09
C ILE A 82 -8.25 15.55 12.28
N SER A 83 -8.16 15.59 10.95
CA SER A 83 -8.71 14.52 10.12
C SER A 83 -8.09 13.18 10.42
N ASP A 84 -6.77 13.14 10.62
CA ASP A 84 -6.05 11.89 10.86
C ASP A 84 -6.37 11.30 12.24
N GLU A 85 -6.47 12.12 13.28
CA GLU A 85 -6.91 11.65 14.60
C GLU A 85 -8.34 11.12 14.59
N LEU A 86 -9.23 11.76 13.83
CA LEU A 86 -10.60 11.26 13.66
C LEU A 86 -10.61 9.91 12.94
N ILE A 87 -9.75 9.70 11.93
CA ILE A 87 -9.58 8.40 11.29
C ILE A 87 -9.09 7.38 12.32
N ASN A 88 -8.06 7.71 13.11
CA ASN A 88 -7.49 6.82 14.12
C ASN A 88 -8.51 6.42 15.18
N ALA A 89 -9.23 7.38 15.75
CA ALA A 89 -10.26 7.17 16.76
C ALA A 89 -11.41 6.29 16.26
N LEU A 90 -11.81 6.46 14.99
CA LEU A 90 -12.92 5.73 14.39
C LEU A 90 -12.50 4.34 13.86
N THR A 91 -11.22 4.14 13.53
CA THR A 91 -10.73 2.85 12.99
C THR A 91 -10.80 1.72 14.02
N LYS A 92 -10.75 2.05 15.32
CA LYS A 92 -10.86 1.06 16.41
C LYS A 92 -12.29 0.77 16.85
N VAL A 93 -13.29 1.34 16.17
CA VAL A 93 -14.70 1.08 16.47
C VAL A 93 -15.10 -0.24 15.83
N ASP A 94 -15.36 -1.26 16.66
CA ASP A 94 -15.74 -2.58 16.19
C ASP A 94 -17.03 -2.50 15.35
N GLY A 95 -16.98 -3.13 14.18
CA GLY A 95 -18.08 -3.12 13.24
C GLY A 95 -18.21 -1.83 12.42
N LEU A 96 -17.29 -0.87 12.52
CA LEU A 96 -17.19 0.31 11.66
C LEU A 96 -16.02 0.18 10.69
N ARG A 97 -16.28 0.32 9.39
CA ARG A 97 -15.26 0.32 8.34
C ARG A 97 -14.87 1.76 7.99
N ILE A 98 -13.62 2.12 8.15
CA ILE A 98 -13.11 3.44 7.75
C ILE A 98 -12.42 3.32 6.40
N ALA A 99 -12.71 4.24 5.47
CA ALA A 99 -11.87 4.38 4.28
C ALA A 99 -10.48 4.83 4.70
N SER A 100 -9.44 4.25 4.11
CA SER A 100 -8.07 4.59 4.49
C SER A 100 -7.79 6.10 4.42
N ARG A 101 -6.89 6.50 5.32
CA ARG A 101 -6.28 7.82 5.31
C ARG A 101 -5.72 8.21 3.95
N THR A 102 -4.90 7.36 3.33
CA THR A 102 -4.29 7.64 2.02
C THR A 102 -5.35 7.96 0.98
N SER A 103 -6.46 7.20 0.98
CA SER A 103 -7.53 7.37 0.02
C SER A 103 -8.34 8.63 0.21
N ALA A 104 -8.68 8.95 1.46
CA ALA A 104 -9.35 10.20 1.76
C ALA A 104 -8.44 11.42 1.45
N PHE A 105 -7.16 11.35 1.80
CA PHE A 105 -6.21 12.43 1.57
C PHE A 105 -5.88 12.66 0.10
N ALA A 106 -5.94 11.63 -0.75
CA ALA A 106 -5.79 11.79 -2.19
C ALA A 106 -6.89 12.63 -2.85
N LEU A 107 -7.99 12.89 -2.14
CA LEU A 107 -9.11 13.73 -2.59
C LEU A 107 -8.97 15.19 -2.15
N LYS A 108 -7.95 15.53 -1.36
CA LYS A 108 -7.72 16.90 -0.90
C LYS A 108 -7.61 17.87 -2.08
N GLY A 109 -8.35 18.97 -2.00
CA GLY A 109 -8.34 20.03 -3.03
C GLY A 109 -8.97 19.62 -4.36
N LYS A 110 -9.57 18.43 -4.47
CA LYS A 110 -10.28 18.00 -5.68
C LYS A 110 -11.78 18.30 -5.54
N PRO A 111 -12.37 19.12 -6.42
CA PRO A 111 -13.80 19.36 -6.38
C PRO A 111 -14.54 18.09 -6.81
N GLN A 112 -15.16 17.40 -5.86
CA GLN A 112 -16.01 16.24 -6.10
C GLN A 112 -17.27 16.30 -5.23
N ASP A 113 -18.37 15.81 -5.80
CA ASP A 113 -19.62 15.60 -5.09
C ASP A 113 -19.47 14.45 -4.07
N ILE A 114 -20.07 14.59 -2.89
CA ILE A 114 -19.99 13.61 -1.79
C ILE A 114 -20.47 12.23 -2.23
N ARG A 115 -21.48 12.17 -3.11
CA ARG A 115 -21.95 10.89 -3.69
C ARG A 115 -20.88 10.21 -4.54
N GLY A 116 -20.13 11.00 -5.31
CA GLY A 116 -18.99 10.52 -6.09
C GLY A 116 -17.85 10.04 -5.21
N ILE A 117 -17.55 10.77 -4.13
CA ILE A 117 -16.56 10.38 -3.11
C ILE A 117 -16.97 9.07 -2.44
N GLY A 118 -18.24 8.95 -2.04
CA GLY A 118 -18.81 7.75 -1.45
C GLY A 118 -18.68 6.53 -2.36
N ALA A 119 -19.02 6.67 -3.64
CA ALA A 119 -18.85 5.61 -4.63
C ALA A 119 -17.37 5.24 -4.85
N LEU A 120 -16.48 6.25 -4.90
CA LEU A 120 -15.05 6.05 -5.12
C LEU A 120 -14.37 5.31 -3.95
N LEU A 121 -14.73 5.66 -2.72
CA LEU A 121 -14.17 5.07 -1.49
C LEU A 121 -14.99 3.87 -0.98
N GLY A 122 -16.12 3.57 -1.64
CA GLY A 122 -17.06 2.52 -1.26
C GLY A 122 -17.77 2.74 0.08
N VAL A 123 -17.87 3.98 0.57
CA VAL A 123 -18.39 4.32 1.91
C VAL A 123 -19.85 4.77 1.88
N SER A 124 -20.56 4.59 2.98
CA SER A 124 -21.98 4.97 3.15
C SER A 124 -22.17 6.40 3.67
N ALA A 125 -21.15 6.99 4.30
CA ALA A 125 -21.17 8.37 4.75
C ALA A 125 -19.78 9.01 4.71
N VAL A 126 -19.73 10.33 4.68
CA VAL A 126 -18.49 11.12 4.57
C VAL A 126 -18.50 12.21 5.62
N LEU A 127 -17.41 12.29 6.39
CA LEU A 127 -17.12 13.39 7.30
C LEU A 127 -16.19 14.38 6.59
N GLU A 128 -16.59 15.65 6.57
CA GLU A 128 -15.80 16.76 6.07
C GLU A 128 -15.81 17.90 7.09
N GLY A 129 -14.89 18.86 6.96
CA GLY A 129 -14.82 19.95 7.90
C GLY A 129 -13.85 21.05 7.53
N THR A 130 -13.84 22.09 8.36
CA THR A 130 -12.93 23.22 8.24
C THR A 130 -12.29 23.53 9.58
N VAL A 131 -11.03 23.95 9.57
CA VAL A 131 -10.28 24.36 10.76
C VAL A 131 -9.77 25.77 10.56
N ARG A 132 -10.06 26.65 11.50
CA ARG A 132 -9.56 28.03 11.54
C ARG A 132 -8.88 28.29 12.86
N LYS A 133 -7.60 28.65 12.81
CA LYS A 133 -6.80 29.08 13.96
C LYS A 133 -6.67 30.61 13.97
N SER A 134 -6.78 31.21 15.15
CA SER A 134 -6.52 32.64 15.38
C SER A 134 -5.88 32.81 16.75
N GLY A 135 -4.55 33.00 16.76
CA GLY A 135 -3.76 32.93 17.99
C GLY A 135 -3.89 31.55 18.63
N ASP A 136 -4.30 31.52 19.89
CA ASP A 136 -4.55 30.29 20.66
C ASP A 136 -5.98 29.71 20.45
N ARG A 137 -6.85 30.44 19.74
CA ARG A 137 -8.21 29.97 19.50
C ARG A 137 -8.31 29.11 18.25
N LEU A 138 -9.03 28.00 18.41
CA LEU A 138 -9.36 27.05 17.35
C LEU A 138 -10.87 27.02 17.11
N ARG A 139 -11.26 27.14 15.84
CA ARG A 139 -12.63 26.92 15.38
C ARG A 139 -12.66 25.75 14.41
N ILE A 140 -13.43 24.73 14.75
CA ILE A 140 -13.63 23.55 13.92
C ILE A 140 -15.10 23.49 13.54
N THR A 141 -15.39 23.35 12.26
CA THR A 141 -16.73 23.00 11.77
C THR A 141 -16.63 21.62 11.17
N ALA A 142 -17.48 20.69 11.61
CA ALA A 142 -17.54 19.33 11.08
C ALA A 142 -18.94 19.05 10.55
N GLN A 143 -19.01 18.33 9.43
CA GLN A 143 -20.25 17.93 8.78
C GLN A 143 -20.15 16.47 8.35
N PHE A 144 -21.17 15.70 8.71
CA PHE A 144 -21.29 14.29 8.38
C PHE A 144 -22.48 14.09 7.45
N THR A 145 -22.23 13.55 6.26
CA THR A 145 -23.17 13.51 5.14
C THR A 145 -23.35 12.07 4.63
N ALA A 146 -24.58 11.66 4.33
CA ALA A 146 -24.84 10.36 3.73
C ALA A 146 -24.40 10.34 2.26
N ALA A 147 -23.73 9.26 1.85
CA ALA A 147 -23.16 9.14 0.51
C ALA A 147 -24.18 8.74 -0.57
N ASP A 148 -25.34 8.20 -0.18
CA ASP A 148 -26.36 7.69 -1.10
C ASP A 148 -27.21 8.82 -1.71
N ASP A 149 -27.65 9.76 -0.89
CA ASP A 149 -28.52 10.88 -1.31
C ASP A 149 -27.93 12.27 -1.04
N GLY A 150 -26.77 12.35 -0.37
CA GLY A 150 -26.11 13.61 -0.05
C GLY A 150 -26.74 14.37 1.13
N ARG A 151 -27.65 13.75 1.91
CA ARG A 151 -28.27 14.44 3.06
C ARG A 151 -27.29 14.62 4.21
N THR A 152 -27.31 15.79 4.84
CA THR A 152 -26.56 16.04 6.07
C THR A 152 -27.18 15.25 7.21
N LEU A 153 -26.37 14.39 7.85
CA LEU A 153 -26.75 13.61 9.02
C LEU A 153 -26.51 14.39 10.31
N TRP A 154 -25.40 15.12 10.35
CA TRP A 154 -24.98 15.92 11.49
C TRP A 154 -24.06 17.05 11.03
N SER A 155 -24.12 18.19 11.72
CA SER A 155 -23.23 19.33 11.51
C SER A 155 -23.09 20.09 12.81
N GLU A 156 -21.86 20.43 13.18
CA GLU A 156 -21.57 21.11 14.43
C GLU A 156 -20.36 22.01 14.33
N ARG A 157 -20.30 23.00 15.22
CA ARG A 157 -19.21 23.96 15.32
C ARG A 157 -18.66 24.01 16.74
N TYR A 158 -17.35 23.86 16.83
CA TYR A 158 -16.57 23.92 18.04
C TYR A 158 -15.73 25.19 18.07
N ASP A 159 -15.74 25.89 19.20
CA ASP A 159 -14.96 27.10 19.46
C ASP A 159 -14.21 26.89 20.79
N ARG A 160 -12.90 26.62 20.74
CA ARG A 160 -12.05 26.23 21.89
C ARG A 160 -10.62 26.78 21.78
N THR A 161 -9.76 26.48 22.74
CA THR A 161 -8.31 26.73 22.67
C THR A 161 -7.59 25.56 22.00
N LEU A 162 -6.32 25.74 21.61
CA LEU A 162 -5.50 24.67 21.01
C LEU A 162 -5.26 23.50 21.96
N ASP A 163 -5.13 23.77 23.26
CA ASP A 163 -4.92 22.75 24.29
C ASP A 163 -6.08 21.73 24.37
N ASP A 164 -7.27 22.13 23.93
CA ASP A 164 -8.47 21.29 23.93
C ASP A 164 -8.62 20.42 22.65
N VAL A 165 -7.66 20.47 21.70
CA VAL A 165 -7.84 19.85 20.37
C VAL A 165 -8.17 18.36 20.45
N PHE A 166 -7.51 17.61 21.34
CA PHE A 166 -7.78 16.18 21.55
C PHE A 166 -9.15 15.94 22.18
N ALA A 167 -9.60 16.81 23.10
CA ALA A 167 -10.92 16.69 23.68
C ALA A 167 -12.04 16.92 22.63
N ILE A 168 -11.82 17.85 21.70
CA ILE A 168 -12.75 18.08 20.59
C ILE A 168 -12.80 16.87 19.66
N GLN A 169 -11.65 16.25 19.37
CA GLN A 169 -11.59 15.03 18.56
C GLN A 169 -12.37 13.89 19.21
N ASP A 170 -12.19 13.67 20.51
CA ASP A 170 -12.92 12.66 21.28
C ASP A 170 -14.43 12.89 21.22
N GLU A 171 -14.85 14.15 21.34
CA GLU A 171 -16.24 14.57 21.24
C GLU A 171 -16.81 14.32 19.84
N ILE A 172 -16.11 14.75 18.78
CA ILE A 172 -16.54 14.53 17.39
C ILE A 172 -16.65 13.02 17.09
N ALA A 173 -15.67 12.21 17.49
CA ALA A 173 -15.69 10.76 17.25
C ALA A 173 -16.89 10.09 17.93
N ARG A 174 -17.17 10.42 19.21
CA ARG A 174 -18.34 9.92 19.94
C ARG A 174 -19.64 10.34 19.28
N THR A 175 -19.73 11.59 18.82
CA THR A 175 -20.92 12.11 18.13
C THR A 175 -21.15 11.40 16.79
N ILE A 176 -20.11 11.10 16.02
CA ILE A 176 -20.22 10.31 14.79
C ILE A 176 -20.74 8.91 15.10
N VAL A 177 -20.17 8.22 16.09
CA VAL A 177 -20.61 6.87 16.49
C VAL A 177 -22.07 6.89 16.96
N SER A 178 -22.46 7.87 17.78
CA SER A 178 -23.86 8.05 18.22
C SER A 178 -24.81 8.29 17.04
N THR A 179 -24.42 9.14 16.09
CA THR A 179 -25.18 9.44 14.87
C THR A 179 -25.33 8.19 14.00
N LEU A 180 -24.28 7.38 13.88
CA LEU A 180 -24.30 6.12 13.14
C LEU A 180 -25.21 5.08 13.80
N ARG A 181 -25.16 4.92 15.13
CA ARG A 181 -26.06 4.02 15.89
C ARG A 181 -27.53 4.39 15.67
N THR A 182 -27.84 5.68 15.79
CA THR A 182 -29.21 6.20 15.68
C THR A 182 -29.74 6.16 14.26
N THR A 183 -28.94 6.59 13.29
CA THR A 183 -29.37 6.77 11.89
C THR A 183 -29.33 5.47 11.10
N PHE A 184 -28.32 4.62 11.33
CA PHE A 184 -28.09 3.40 10.55
C PHE A 184 -28.33 2.11 11.34
N LEU A 185 -28.87 2.19 12.57
CA LEU A 185 -29.07 1.04 13.47
C LEU A 185 -27.79 0.20 13.60
N ALA A 186 -26.64 0.89 13.66
CA ALA A 186 -25.34 0.27 13.73
C ALA A 186 -25.08 -0.26 15.15
N ASP A 187 -24.80 -1.55 15.27
CA ASP A 187 -24.28 -2.15 16.51
C ASP A 187 -22.76 -2.01 16.52
N ILE A 188 -22.30 -0.81 16.88
CA ILE A 188 -20.88 -0.42 16.90
C ILE A 188 -20.48 0.00 18.31
N THR A 189 -19.24 -0.28 18.72
CA THR A 189 -18.72 0.05 20.06
C THR A 189 -18.45 1.55 20.21
N ASP A 190 -18.21 2.01 21.44
CA ASP A 190 -17.79 3.40 21.65
C ASP A 190 -16.35 3.57 21.15
N PRO A 191 -16.00 4.73 20.58
CA PRO A 191 -14.62 4.99 20.21
C PRO A 191 -13.78 5.00 21.47
N THR A 192 -12.64 4.30 21.42
CA THR A 192 -11.64 4.31 22.49
C THR A 192 -10.50 5.21 22.01
N PRO A 193 -10.41 6.46 22.47
CA PRO A 193 -9.35 7.35 22.04
C PRO A 193 -8.01 6.80 22.54
N GLN A 194 -7.06 6.62 21.63
CA GLN A 194 -5.69 6.31 21.99
C GLN A 194 -4.84 7.52 21.61
N ARG A 195 -4.42 8.26 22.63
CA ARG A 195 -3.46 9.36 22.47
C ARG A 195 -2.07 8.76 22.52
N TYR A 196 -1.37 8.80 21.39
CA TYR A 196 0.02 8.32 21.31
C TYR A 196 1.04 9.36 21.75
N THR A 197 0.61 10.62 21.89
CA THR A 197 1.35 11.74 22.46
C THR A 197 0.36 12.79 22.98
N ASP A 198 0.71 13.50 24.04
CA ASP A 198 -0.01 14.72 24.49
C ASP A 198 0.63 16.00 23.91
N ASN A 199 1.73 15.87 23.16
CA ASN A 199 2.43 16.99 22.53
C ASN A 199 1.94 17.19 21.08
N LEU A 200 1.16 18.26 20.88
CA LEU A 200 0.59 18.61 19.57
C LEU A 200 1.67 18.87 18.49
N GLU A 201 2.81 19.44 18.86
CA GLU A 201 3.90 19.70 17.92
C GLU A 201 4.56 18.39 17.49
N ALA A 202 4.82 17.47 18.44
CA ALA A 202 5.34 16.14 18.13
C ALA A 202 4.40 15.38 17.18
N TYR A 203 3.10 15.44 17.44
CA TYR A 203 2.08 14.86 16.59
C TYR A 203 2.10 15.44 15.16
N SER A 204 2.08 16.77 15.04
CA SER A 204 2.17 17.48 13.76
C SER A 204 3.40 17.08 12.94
N LEU A 205 4.57 17.05 13.57
CA LEU A 205 5.83 16.67 12.94
C LEU A 205 5.79 15.21 12.45
N TYR A 206 5.26 14.28 13.26
CA TYR A 206 5.05 12.90 12.83
C TYR A 206 4.19 12.79 11.57
N LEU A 207 3.11 13.56 11.48
CA LEU A 207 2.24 13.56 10.30
C LEU A 207 2.93 14.08 9.05
N LYS A 208 3.70 15.17 9.17
CA LYS A 208 4.55 15.68 8.09
C LYS A 208 5.53 14.60 7.64
N GLY A 209 6.13 13.88 8.58
CA GLY A 209 6.98 12.72 8.31
C GLY A 209 6.28 11.63 7.49
N ARG A 210 5.09 11.18 7.91
CA ARG A 210 4.29 10.16 7.19
C ARG A 210 3.89 10.64 5.79
N PHE A 211 3.54 11.92 5.63
CA PHE A 211 3.21 12.51 4.34
C PHE A 211 4.40 12.44 3.38
N CYS A 212 5.57 12.93 3.81
CA CYS A 212 6.79 12.90 3.00
C CYS A 212 7.22 11.46 2.67
N TRP A 213 7.12 10.53 3.61
CA TRP A 213 7.41 9.11 3.39
C TRP A 213 6.50 8.49 2.31
N ASN A 214 5.23 8.87 2.29
CA ASN A 214 4.26 8.40 1.30
C ASN A 214 4.50 8.93 -0.13
N LYS A 215 5.30 9.97 -0.32
CA LYS A 215 5.68 10.46 -1.66
C LYS A 215 6.48 9.41 -2.45
N ARG A 216 7.18 8.49 -1.77
CA ARG A 216 8.04 7.45 -2.38
C ARG A 216 9.05 8.05 -3.37
N SER A 217 9.77 9.07 -2.93
CA SER A 217 10.88 9.69 -3.64
C SER A 217 12.07 9.85 -2.71
N GLN A 218 13.28 9.99 -3.25
CA GLN A 218 14.49 10.18 -2.43
C GLN A 218 14.37 11.40 -1.51
N GLU A 219 13.92 12.53 -2.05
CA GLU A 219 13.68 13.76 -1.30
C GLU A 219 12.63 13.55 -0.19
N GLY A 220 11.49 12.92 -0.51
CA GLY A 220 10.44 12.66 0.47
C GLY A 220 10.90 11.75 1.61
N VAL A 221 11.79 10.79 1.34
CA VAL A 221 12.38 9.96 2.40
C VAL A 221 13.27 10.79 3.33
N LEU A 222 14.15 11.62 2.80
CA LEU A 222 15.04 12.46 3.61
C LEU A 222 14.24 13.47 4.45
N GLU A 223 13.24 14.12 3.86
CA GLU A 223 12.31 15.00 4.59
C GLU A 223 11.60 14.24 5.71
N SER A 224 11.15 13.00 5.46
CA SER A 224 10.43 12.21 6.46
C SER A 224 11.29 11.90 7.68
N ILE A 225 12.57 11.55 7.48
CA ILE A 225 13.53 11.29 8.56
C ILE A 225 13.66 12.54 9.45
N ALA A 226 13.88 13.71 8.84
CA ALA A 226 14.06 14.96 9.57
C ALA A 226 12.82 15.33 10.40
N TYR A 227 11.61 15.09 9.88
CA TYR A 227 10.38 15.35 10.63
C TYR A 227 10.15 14.37 11.78
N PHE A 228 10.43 13.08 11.59
CA PHE A 228 10.32 12.11 12.68
C PHE A 228 11.36 12.34 13.79
N GLU A 229 12.59 12.75 13.43
CA GLU A 229 13.62 13.15 14.41
C GLU A 229 13.14 14.35 15.25
N GLN A 230 12.61 15.39 14.61
CA GLN A 230 12.04 16.53 15.32
C GLN A 230 10.84 16.13 16.20
N ALA A 231 9.99 15.20 15.75
CA ALA A 231 8.88 14.69 16.56
C ALA A 231 9.37 14.02 17.86
N ILE A 232 10.47 13.25 17.77
CA ILE A 232 11.11 12.61 18.93
C ILE A 232 11.77 13.64 19.85
N ASP A 233 12.36 14.70 19.30
CA ASP A 233 12.93 15.78 20.11
C ASP A 233 11.85 16.50 20.93
N GLN A 234 10.64 16.63 20.39
CA GLN A 234 9.49 17.21 21.09
C GLN A 234 8.86 16.25 22.10
N ASP A 235 8.80 14.95 21.78
CA ASP A 235 8.31 13.91 22.68
C ASP A 235 9.14 12.62 22.54
N PRO A 236 10.14 12.40 23.42
CA PRO A 236 10.98 11.20 23.40
C PRO A 236 10.24 9.89 23.66
N GLY A 237 9.00 9.95 24.18
CA GLY A 237 8.12 8.82 24.42
C GLY A 237 7.23 8.44 23.23
N TYR A 238 7.27 9.21 22.14
CA TYR A 238 6.33 9.05 21.03
C TYR A 238 6.68 7.85 20.12
N ALA A 239 6.24 6.65 20.52
CA ALA A 239 6.57 5.37 19.89
C ALA A 239 6.34 5.32 18.36
N LEU A 240 5.26 5.95 17.88
CA LEU A 240 4.95 6.02 16.44
C LEU A 240 6.04 6.74 15.62
N ALA A 241 6.67 7.78 16.17
CA ALA A 241 7.74 8.49 15.47
C ALA A 241 8.97 7.60 15.28
N TYR A 242 9.27 6.72 16.24
CA TYR A 242 10.33 5.71 16.10
C TYR A 242 9.99 4.65 15.04
N SER A 243 8.74 4.18 14.97
CA SER A 243 8.30 3.30 13.86
C SER A 243 8.40 4.01 12.50
N GLY A 244 8.01 5.29 12.44
CA GLY A 244 8.19 6.14 11.26
C GLY A 244 9.65 6.24 10.81
N LEU A 245 10.60 6.44 11.74
CA LEU A 245 12.03 6.40 11.43
C LEU A 245 12.47 5.05 10.90
N SER A 246 12.01 3.95 11.50
CA SER A 246 12.34 2.61 10.99
C SER A 246 11.89 2.45 9.53
N ASP A 247 10.65 2.81 9.23
CA ASP A 247 10.10 2.74 7.88
C ASP A 247 10.85 3.64 6.89
N ALA A 248 11.27 4.83 7.33
CA ALA A 248 12.01 5.78 6.50
C ALA A 248 13.44 5.31 6.23
N TYR A 249 14.17 4.82 7.23
CA TYR A 249 15.51 4.26 7.05
C TYR A 249 15.50 3.00 6.19
N ALA A 250 14.50 2.12 6.33
CA ALA A 250 14.34 0.98 5.44
C ALA A 250 14.12 1.41 3.98
N LEU A 251 13.28 2.42 3.74
CA LEU A 251 13.03 2.95 2.39
C LEU A 251 14.24 3.71 1.83
N GLN A 252 15.03 4.38 2.69
CA GLN A 252 16.24 5.09 2.31
C GLN A 252 17.28 4.18 1.65
N VAL A 253 17.30 2.89 2.00
CA VAL A 253 18.16 1.88 1.36
C VAL A 253 17.77 1.64 -0.11
N ASP A 254 16.49 1.70 -0.43
CA ASP A 254 15.99 1.53 -1.80
C ASP A 254 16.26 2.78 -2.65
N TYR A 255 16.18 3.98 -2.05
CA TYR A 255 16.61 5.26 -2.66
C TYR A 255 18.09 5.59 -2.43
N ARG A 256 18.85 4.62 -1.92
CA ARG A 256 20.33 4.54 -1.82
C ARG A 256 21.03 5.83 -1.41
N SER A 257 20.53 6.47 -0.35
CA SER A 257 21.29 7.54 0.31
C SER A 257 22.30 7.01 1.34
N VAL A 258 22.27 5.71 1.66
CA VAL A 258 23.12 5.04 2.67
C VAL A 258 23.45 3.60 2.26
N PRO A 259 24.55 3.00 2.78
CA PRO A 259 24.81 1.56 2.68
C PRO A 259 23.67 0.70 3.24
N VAL A 260 23.41 -0.45 2.62
CA VAL A 260 22.27 -1.35 2.96
C VAL A 260 22.30 -1.75 4.45
N ALA A 261 23.44 -2.24 4.93
CA ALA A 261 23.58 -2.68 6.31
C ALA A 261 23.37 -1.54 7.32
N GLU A 262 23.91 -0.35 7.02
CA GLU A 262 23.74 0.81 7.89
C GLU A 262 22.27 1.23 7.98
N GLY A 263 21.58 1.34 6.85
CA GLY A 263 20.16 1.72 6.81
C GLY A 263 19.28 0.72 7.56
N TYR A 264 19.48 -0.58 7.36
CA TYR A 264 18.67 -1.60 8.03
C TYR A 264 19.01 -1.77 9.52
N GLU A 265 20.25 -1.55 9.96
CA GLU A 265 20.57 -1.55 11.39
C GLU A 265 19.96 -0.35 12.12
N ARG A 266 19.92 0.83 11.47
CA ARG A 266 19.17 1.99 12.00
C ARG A 266 17.68 1.67 12.04
N ALA A 267 17.12 1.10 10.97
CA ALA A 267 15.72 0.70 10.94
C ALA A 267 15.37 -0.28 12.08
N ARG A 268 16.17 -1.33 12.26
CA ARG A 268 16.03 -2.29 13.38
C ARG A 268 16.00 -1.58 14.72
N THR A 269 16.98 -0.71 14.96
CA THR A 269 17.15 -0.01 16.23
C THR A 269 15.90 0.79 16.58
N TYR A 270 15.34 1.51 15.60
CA TYR A 270 14.14 2.32 15.83
C TYR A 270 12.87 1.48 15.94
N ALA A 271 12.72 0.39 15.20
CA ALA A 271 11.60 -0.54 15.37
C ALA A 271 11.58 -1.17 16.77
N LEU A 272 12.74 -1.61 17.27
CA LEU A 272 12.87 -2.16 18.62
C LEU A 272 12.65 -1.09 19.70
N LYS A 273 13.10 0.15 19.46
CA LYS A 273 12.83 1.27 20.37
C LYS A 273 11.33 1.59 20.45
N ALA A 274 10.63 1.58 19.32
CA ALA A 274 9.17 1.75 19.29
C ALA A 274 8.46 0.67 20.12
N LEU A 275 8.82 -0.60 19.93
CA LEU A 275 8.27 -1.72 20.72
C LEU A 275 8.61 -1.63 22.22
N ALA A 276 9.78 -1.11 22.57
CA ALA A 276 10.16 -0.90 23.97
C ALA A 276 9.35 0.23 24.65
N LEU A 277 8.82 1.17 23.87
CA LEU A 277 7.95 2.24 24.36
C LEU A 277 6.48 1.82 24.38
N ASP A 278 6.02 1.10 23.35
CA ASP A 278 4.66 0.56 23.24
C ASP A 278 4.69 -0.79 22.49
N ASP A 279 4.49 -1.89 23.23
CA ASP A 279 4.47 -3.25 22.71
C ASP A 279 3.10 -3.69 22.17
N ASN A 280 2.13 -2.78 22.15
CA ASN A 280 0.82 -2.94 21.52
C ASN A 280 0.68 -2.12 20.23
N LEU A 281 1.79 -1.61 19.69
CA LEU A 281 1.82 -0.80 18.48
C LEU A 281 1.98 -1.66 17.20
N PRO A 282 0.92 -1.83 16.36
CA PRO A 282 0.99 -2.66 15.16
C PRO A 282 1.98 -2.13 14.12
N GLU A 283 2.19 -0.82 14.05
CA GLU A 283 3.18 -0.16 13.20
C GLU A 283 4.59 -0.63 13.54
N ALA A 284 4.95 -0.68 14.83
CA ALA A 284 6.28 -1.09 15.27
C ALA A 284 6.58 -2.56 14.94
N TYR A 285 5.60 -3.46 15.11
CA TYR A 285 5.74 -4.86 14.67
C TYR A 285 5.88 -4.96 13.15
N THR A 286 5.12 -4.16 12.38
CA THR A 286 5.19 -4.13 10.91
C THR A 286 6.54 -3.63 10.42
N SER A 287 7.08 -2.59 11.04
CA SER A 287 8.42 -2.06 10.77
C SER A 287 9.50 -3.09 11.08
N LEU A 288 9.44 -3.76 12.26
CA LEU A 288 10.39 -4.82 12.62
C LEU A 288 10.29 -6.00 11.65
N ALA A 289 9.09 -6.43 11.30
CA ALA A 289 8.86 -7.54 10.40
C ALA A 289 9.47 -7.28 9.01
N TRP A 290 9.43 -6.04 8.53
CA TRP A 290 10.08 -5.66 7.27
C TRP A 290 11.60 -5.82 7.34
N VAL A 291 12.23 -5.42 8.45
CA VAL A 291 13.67 -5.62 8.66
C VAL A 291 14.04 -7.10 8.71
N LEU A 292 13.27 -7.90 9.46
CA LEU A 292 13.47 -9.35 9.56
C LEU A 292 13.37 -10.04 8.20
N PHE A 293 12.41 -9.58 7.37
CA PHE A 293 12.18 -10.08 6.02
C PHE A 293 13.29 -9.63 5.04
N ALA A 294 13.49 -8.32 4.90
CA ALA A 294 14.30 -7.75 3.81
C ALA A 294 15.81 -7.86 4.05
N PHE A 295 16.24 -7.92 5.32
CA PHE A 295 17.66 -7.84 5.68
C PHE A 295 18.18 -9.07 6.44
N ASP A 296 17.45 -9.58 7.43
CA ASP A 296 17.91 -10.71 8.25
C ASP A 296 17.65 -12.08 7.64
N TRP A 297 16.71 -12.14 6.70
CA TRP A 297 16.18 -13.38 6.15
C TRP A 297 15.68 -14.30 7.28
N ASP A 298 15.08 -13.71 8.32
CA ASP A 298 14.33 -14.40 9.37
C ASP A 298 12.86 -14.44 8.99
N TRP A 299 12.53 -15.37 8.08
CA TRP A 299 11.19 -15.52 7.53
C TRP A 299 10.13 -15.82 8.60
N ASP A 300 10.45 -16.72 9.53
CA ASP A 300 9.55 -17.10 10.61
C ASP A 300 9.36 -15.94 11.60
N GLY A 301 10.42 -15.19 11.91
CA GLY A 301 10.36 -13.96 12.70
C GLY A 301 9.47 -12.91 12.07
N ALA A 302 9.64 -12.67 10.76
CA ALA A 302 8.80 -11.73 10.02
C ALA A 302 7.33 -12.15 10.02
N VAL A 303 7.01 -13.43 9.78
CA VAL A 303 5.63 -13.94 9.83
C VAL A 303 5.01 -13.74 11.22
N ARG A 304 5.74 -14.05 12.30
CA ARG A 304 5.24 -13.84 13.67
C ARG A 304 4.96 -12.37 13.95
N ALA A 305 5.87 -11.48 13.57
CA ALA A 305 5.72 -10.04 13.79
C ALA A 305 4.54 -9.45 12.99
N TYR A 306 4.39 -9.80 11.71
CA TYR A 306 3.23 -9.37 10.92
C TYR A 306 1.90 -9.90 11.48
N ARG A 307 1.84 -11.16 11.92
CA ARG A 307 0.64 -11.69 12.57
C ARG A 307 0.32 -10.93 13.84
N ARG A 308 1.30 -10.64 14.68
CA ARG A 308 1.10 -9.84 15.89
C ARG A 308 0.57 -8.43 15.56
N ALA A 309 1.09 -7.79 14.51
CA ALA A 309 0.57 -6.50 14.05
C ALA A 309 -0.92 -6.59 13.64
N LEU A 310 -1.30 -7.63 12.90
CA LEU A 310 -2.68 -7.82 12.44
C LEU A 310 -3.63 -8.32 13.54
N GLU A 311 -3.13 -8.99 14.58
CA GLU A 311 -3.88 -9.27 15.81
C GLU A 311 -4.20 -7.99 16.59
N LEU A 312 -3.24 -7.06 16.64
CA LEU A 312 -3.41 -5.76 17.31
C LEU A 312 -4.30 -4.81 16.52
N ASN A 313 -4.23 -4.84 15.18
CA ASN A 313 -5.07 -4.06 14.30
C ASN A 313 -5.37 -4.81 12.99
N PRO A 314 -6.52 -5.52 12.92
CA PRO A 314 -6.98 -6.19 11.69
C PRO A 314 -7.32 -5.23 10.55
N GLY A 315 -7.43 -3.92 10.79
CA GLY A 315 -7.67 -2.90 9.78
C GLY A 315 -6.40 -2.28 9.20
N PHE A 316 -5.21 -2.77 9.56
CA PHE A 316 -3.96 -2.14 9.18
C PHE A 316 -3.53 -2.48 7.75
N ALA A 317 -3.98 -1.68 6.78
CA ALA A 317 -3.73 -1.89 5.35
C ALA A 317 -2.24 -2.11 4.99
N THR A 318 -1.33 -1.32 5.58
CA THR A 318 0.12 -1.48 5.36
C THR A 318 0.64 -2.82 5.88
N GLY A 319 0.14 -3.26 7.04
CA GLY A 319 0.46 -4.57 7.62
C GLY A 319 0.05 -5.71 6.67
N HIS A 320 -1.19 -5.70 6.19
CA HIS A 320 -1.68 -6.67 5.19
C HIS A 320 -0.84 -6.65 3.90
N HIS A 321 -0.54 -5.46 3.40
CA HIS A 321 0.24 -5.27 2.18
C HIS A 321 1.65 -5.87 2.31
N TRP A 322 2.39 -5.55 3.37
CA TRP A 322 3.76 -6.04 3.51
C TRP A 322 3.81 -7.52 3.90
N TYR A 323 2.87 -7.97 4.73
CA TYR A 323 2.75 -9.39 5.09
C TYR A 323 2.55 -10.28 3.86
N SER A 324 1.81 -9.81 2.85
CA SER A 324 1.61 -10.53 1.60
C SER A 324 2.91 -10.95 0.92
N PHE A 325 3.95 -10.12 0.93
CA PHE A 325 5.24 -10.45 0.33
C PHE A 325 5.96 -11.56 1.08
N VAL A 326 5.87 -11.57 2.41
CA VAL A 326 6.46 -12.64 3.23
C VAL A 326 5.72 -13.95 3.00
N LEU A 327 4.39 -13.92 2.93
CA LEU A 327 3.58 -15.10 2.60
C LEU A 327 3.95 -15.68 1.24
N LEU A 328 4.19 -14.80 0.24
CA LEU A 328 4.60 -15.24 -1.09
C LEU A 328 5.92 -16.02 -1.04
N VAL A 329 6.96 -15.48 -0.41
CA VAL A 329 8.29 -16.13 -0.40
C VAL A 329 8.33 -17.39 0.48
N THR A 330 7.46 -17.46 1.49
CA THR A 330 7.29 -18.64 2.36
C THR A 330 6.35 -19.70 1.77
N GLY A 331 5.96 -19.56 0.50
CA GLY A 331 5.21 -20.58 -0.26
C GLY A 331 3.68 -20.51 -0.11
N GLN A 332 3.15 -19.47 0.52
CA GLN A 332 1.71 -19.27 0.78
C GLN A 332 1.09 -18.28 -0.24
N ALA A 333 1.32 -18.53 -1.53
CA ALA A 333 0.99 -17.59 -2.62
C ALA A 333 -0.48 -17.17 -2.70
N GLU A 334 -1.44 -18.10 -2.53
CA GLU A 334 -2.87 -17.73 -2.54
C GLU A 334 -3.23 -16.86 -1.33
N GLN A 335 -2.66 -17.17 -0.16
CA GLN A 335 -2.89 -16.37 1.04
C GLN A 335 -2.26 -14.98 0.90
N ALA A 336 -1.08 -14.88 0.29
CA ALA A 336 -0.48 -13.59 -0.06
C ALA A 336 -1.43 -12.71 -0.88
N LEU A 337 -2.08 -13.27 -1.91
CA LEU A 337 -3.05 -12.53 -2.71
C LEU A 337 -4.30 -12.13 -1.89
N VAL A 338 -4.76 -12.97 -0.97
CA VAL A 338 -5.85 -12.61 -0.04
C VAL A 338 -5.48 -11.41 0.81
N GLU A 339 -4.31 -11.42 1.46
CA GLU A 339 -3.84 -10.29 2.28
C GLU A 339 -3.66 -9.01 1.46
N ALA A 340 -3.11 -9.12 0.25
CA ALA A 340 -2.93 -7.95 -0.61
C ALA A 340 -4.24 -7.34 -1.12
N HIS A 341 -5.26 -8.17 -1.37
CA HIS A 341 -6.61 -7.67 -1.67
C HIS A 341 -7.30 -7.09 -0.44
N ALA A 342 -7.10 -7.66 0.75
CA ALA A 342 -7.57 -7.05 1.99
C ALA A 342 -6.95 -5.65 2.18
N ALA A 343 -5.65 -5.50 1.94
CA ALA A 343 -4.99 -4.20 1.94
C ALA A 343 -5.60 -3.22 0.92
N LEU A 344 -6.00 -3.70 -0.27
CA LEU A 344 -6.64 -2.87 -1.29
C LEU A 344 -8.08 -2.50 -0.93
N GLU A 345 -8.83 -3.41 -0.29
CA GLU A 345 -10.18 -3.13 0.22
C GLU A 345 -10.14 -2.10 1.36
N LEU A 346 -9.11 -2.17 2.21
CA LEU A 346 -8.86 -1.20 3.28
C LEU A 346 -8.38 0.15 2.73
N ASP A 347 -7.50 0.15 1.71
CA ASP A 347 -6.93 1.35 1.09
C ASP A 347 -7.01 1.36 -0.47
N PRO A 348 -8.21 1.60 -1.05
CA PRO A 348 -8.46 1.47 -2.49
C PRO A 348 -7.64 2.42 -3.39
N SER A 349 -7.24 3.57 -2.85
CA SER A 349 -6.45 4.58 -3.54
C SER A 349 -4.96 4.54 -3.19
N SER A 350 -4.48 3.55 -2.43
CA SER A 350 -3.05 3.38 -2.24
C SER A 350 -2.38 2.93 -3.54
N LEU A 351 -1.58 3.83 -4.10
CA LEU A 351 -0.70 3.54 -5.23
C LEU A 351 0.28 2.40 -4.88
N SER A 352 0.78 2.38 -3.64
CA SER A 352 1.74 1.39 -3.17
C SER A 352 1.12 -0.01 -3.10
N VAL A 353 -0.07 -0.15 -2.50
CA VAL A 353 -0.80 -1.44 -2.43
C VAL A 353 -1.13 -1.96 -3.83
N ARG A 354 -1.61 -1.07 -4.71
CA ARG A 354 -1.94 -1.45 -6.08
C ARG A 354 -0.72 -1.90 -6.87
N ARG A 355 0.42 -1.23 -6.69
CA ARG A 355 1.71 -1.66 -7.25
C ARG A 355 2.16 -2.99 -6.67
N GLY A 356 1.97 -3.21 -5.37
CA GLY A 356 2.25 -4.47 -4.69
C GLY A 356 1.47 -5.65 -5.27
N LEU A 357 0.17 -5.47 -5.55
CA LEU A 357 -0.62 -6.46 -6.30
C LEU A 357 -0.03 -6.75 -7.69
N GLY A 358 0.48 -5.72 -8.39
CA GLY A 358 1.23 -5.89 -9.63
C GLY A 358 2.42 -6.84 -9.48
N TRP A 359 3.20 -6.67 -8.42
CA TRP A 359 4.32 -7.57 -8.07
C TRP A 359 3.86 -8.98 -7.72
N LEU A 360 2.88 -9.14 -6.83
CA LEU A 360 2.40 -10.46 -6.42
C LEU A 360 1.82 -11.24 -7.60
N TYR A 361 1.09 -10.58 -8.49
CA TYR A 361 0.59 -11.21 -9.71
C TYR A 361 1.70 -11.54 -10.70
N TYR A 362 2.76 -10.73 -10.78
CA TYR A 362 3.97 -11.07 -11.53
C TYR A 362 4.63 -12.36 -10.99
N TYR A 363 4.89 -12.43 -9.68
CA TYR A 363 5.53 -13.58 -9.03
C TYR A 363 4.67 -14.85 -9.07
N THR A 364 3.34 -14.71 -9.08
CA THR A 364 2.40 -15.83 -9.24
C THR A 364 2.04 -16.13 -10.70
N ARG A 365 2.73 -15.49 -11.65
CA ARG A 365 2.60 -15.71 -13.11
C ARG A 365 1.21 -15.40 -13.67
N ARG A 366 0.45 -14.54 -13.01
CA ARG A 366 -0.87 -14.05 -13.45
C ARG A 366 -0.74 -12.69 -14.12
N TYR A 367 -0.05 -12.66 -15.26
CA TYR A 367 0.42 -11.43 -15.89
C TYR A 367 -0.69 -10.46 -16.32
N GLU A 368 -1.85 -10.96 -16.76
CA GLU A 368 -2.99 -10.11 -17.11
C GLU A 368 -3.51 -9.31 -15.90
N SER A 369 -3.63 -9.96 -14.74
CA SER A 369 -4.01 -9.30 -13.49
C SER A 369 -2.94 -8.30 -13.05
N ALA A 370 -1.65 -8.64 -13.19
CA ALA A 370 -0.56 -7.72 -12.90
C ALA A 370 -0.66 -6.44 -13.75
N GLN A 371 -0.87 -6.58 -15.07
CA GLN A 371 -1.05 -5.43 -15.98
C GLN A 371 -2.25 -4.57 -15.58
N TYR A 372 -3.40 -5.17 -15.26
CA TYR A 372 -4.60 -4.44 -14.83
C TYR A 372 -4.34 -3.54 -13.61
N HIS A 373 -3.66 -4.07 -12.58
CA HIS A 373 -3.35 -3.29 -11.40
C HIS A 373 -2.32 -2.18 -11.68
N LEU A 374 -1.28 -2.48 -12.46
CA LEU A 374 -0.23 -1.51 -12.80
C LEU A 374 -0.72 -0.38 -13.70
N GLN A 375 -1.57 -0.66 -14.70
CA GLN A 375 -2.17 0.36 -15.55
C GLN A 375 -3.05 1.33 -14.75
N ARG A 376 -3.80 0.83 -13.76
CA ARG A 376 -4.55 1.67 -12.85
C ARG A 376 -3.66 2.49 -11.92
N ALA A 377 -2.55 1.93 -11.46
CA ALA A 377 -1.57 2.68 -10.69
C ALA A 377 -0.96 3.82 -11.53
N ILE A 378 -0.63 3.57 -12.81
CA ILE A 378 -0.18 4.61 -13.76
C ILE A 378 -1.26 5.68 -13.97
N ALA A 379 -2.52 5.29 -14.14
CA ALA A 379 -3.62 6.25 -14.28
C ALA A 379 -3.79 7.16 -13.05
N MET A 380 -3.46 6.65 -11.85
CA MET A 380 -3.48 7.42 -10.60
C MET A 380 -2.26 8.34 -10.45
N ASN A 381 -1.08 7.89 -10.89
CA ASN A 381 0.14 8.68 -10.90
C ASN A 381 0.99 8.37 -12.16
N PRO A 382 0.84 9.18 -13.23
CA PRO A 382 1.57 9.00 -14.48
C PRO A 382 3.08 9.26 -14.40
N THR A 383 3.58 9.82 -13.29
CA THR A 383 5.02 10.10 -13.11
C THR A 383 5.73 9.09 -12.21
N ALA A 384 5.03 8.03 -11.77
CA ALA A 384 5.61 6.99 -10.92
C ALA A 384 6.48 6.01 -11.75
N GLU A 385 7.77 6.32 -11.89
CA GLU A 385 8.77 5.62 -12.70
C GLU A 385 8.84 4.12 -12.40
N ASP A 386 8.74 3.76 -11.11
CA ASP A 386 8.83 2.38 -10.65
C ASP A 386 7.63 1.54 -11.15
N THR A 387 6.47 2.14 -11.34
CA THR A 387 5.28 1.44 -11.85
C THR A 387 5.46 1.04 -13.32
N TYR A 388 6.07 1.90 -14.13
CA TYR A 388 6.43 1.60 -15.53
C TYR A 388 7.49 0.51 -15.61
N ARG A 389 8.48 0.54 -14.72
CA ARG A 389 9.51 -0.51 -14.62
C ARG A 389 8.89 -1.89 -14.34
N ILE A 390 7.97 -1.98 -13.39
CA ILE A 390 7.30 -3.25 -13.06
C ILE A 390 6.42 -3.72 -14.22
N LEU A 391 5.71 -2.80 -14.88
CA LEU A 391 4.93 -3.10 -16.07
C LEU A 391 5.82 -3.68 -17.18
N GLY A 392 7.02 -3.13 -17.38
CA GLY A 392 8.02 -3.67 -18.30
C GLY A 392 8.40 -5.12 -18.00
N LEU A 393 8.62 -5.47 -16.72
CA LEU A 393 8.91 -6.85 -16.30
C LEU A 393 7.74 -7.80 -16.59
N VAL A 394 6.52 -7.37 -16.27
CA VAL A 394 5.30 -8.14 -16.53
C VAL A 394 5.11 -8.39 -18.02
N LEU A 395 5.26 -7.36 -18.85
CA LEU A 395 5.14 -7.46 -20.31
C LEU A 395 6.24 -8.35 -20.91
N THR A 396 7.45 -8.28 -20.36
CA THR A 396 8.57 -9.16 -20.76
C THR A 396 8.21 -10.63 -20.55
N GLN A 397 7.70 -10.97 -19.36
CA GLN A 397 7.30 -12.35 -19.04
C GLN A 397 6.04 -12.81 -19.79
N ALA A 398 5.16 -11.87 -20.17
CA ALA A 398 4.03 -12.14 -21.05
C ALA A 398 4.42 -12.29 -22.53
N GLY A 399 5.69 -12.05 -22.90
CA GLY A 399 6.18 -12.11 -24.28
C GLY A 399 5.87 -10.86 -25.13
N ALA A 400 5.29 -9.82 -24.54
CA ALA A 400 4.97 -8.55 -25.18
C ALA A 400 6.19 -7.61 -25.20
N TYR A 401 7.22 -8.00 -25.96
CA TYR A 401 8.55 -7.39 -25.87
C TYR A 401 8.61 -5.93 -26.35
N ASP A 402 7.84 -5.55 -27.37
CA ASP A 402 7.84 -4.16 -27.87
C ASP A 402 7.21 -3.20 -26.86
N GLU A 403 6.11 -3.63 -26.22
CA GLU A 403 5.46 -2.90 -25.14
C GLU A 403 6.33 -2.86 -23.88
N ALA A 404 7.03 -3.95 -23.56
CA ALA A 404 7.97 -4.01 -22.45
C ALA A 404 9.11 -2.99 -22.61
N GLU A 405 9.73 -2.95 -23.80
CA GLU A 405 10.78 -1.98 -24.10
C GLU A 405 10.27 -0.55 -23.96
N ARG A 406 9.05 -0.25 -24.45
CA ARG A 406 8.43 1.07 -24.29
C ARG A 406 8.22 1.44 -22.83
N ALA A 407 7.69 0.52 -22.02
CA ALA A 407 7.45 0.76 -20.60
C ALA A 407 8.77 1.03 -19.84
N PHE A 408 9.83 0.27 -20.10
CA PHE A 408 11.14 0.54 -19.50
C PHE A 408 11.72 1.88 -19.94
N ARG A 409 11.58 2.25 -21.22
CA ARG A 409 12.06 3.55 -21.71
C ARG A 409 11.31 4.72 -21.09
N GLU A 410 10.01 4.58 -20.85
CA GLU A 410 9.23 5.59 -20.11
C GLU A 410 9.76 5.77 -18.69
N ALA A 411 10.05 4.66 -17.99
CA ALA A 411 10.68 4.72 -16.67
C ALA A 411 12.04 5.44 -16.68
N ILE A 412 12.86 5.25 -17.73
CA ILE A 412 14.14 5.96 -17.92
C ILE A 412 13.91 7.44 -18.19
N THR A 413 12.90 7.81 -18.98
CA THR A 413 12.55 9.22 -19.23
C THR A 413 12.16 9.93 -17.94
N LEU A 414 11.36 9.28 -17.09
CA LEU A 414 10.95 9.82 -15.79
C LEU A 414 12.10 9.86 -14.77
N SER A 415 13.01 8.87 -14.80
CA SER A 415 14.16 8.80 -13.91
C SER A 415 15.39 8.21 -14.62
N PRO A 416 16.28 9.05 -15.20
CA PRO A 416 17.42 8.61 -16.01
C PRO A 416 18.48 7.79 -15.26
N ASP A 417 18.52 7.93 -13.93
CA ASP A 417 19.46 7.23 -13.04
C ASP A 417 18.97 5.84 -12.63
N LEU A 418 17.75 5.44 -13.03
CA LEU A 418 17.15 4.16 -12.67
C LEU A 418 17.80 3.00 -13.46
N SER A 419 18.97 2.55 -13.00
CA SER A 419 19.75 1.46 -13.60
C SER A 419 18.96 0.16 -13.87
N TYR A 420 17.94 -0.14 -13.05
CA TYR A 420 17.05 -1.28 -13.25
C TYR A 420 16.22 -1.20 -14.54
N ALA A 421 15.79 0.00 -14.95
CA ALA A 421 15.01 0.16 -16.17
C ALA A 421 15.89 0.01 -17.42
N THR A 422 17.12 0.55 -17.40
CA THR A 422 18.13 0.31 -18.46
C THR A 422 18.46 -1.16 -18.60
N ALA A 423 18.64 -1.87 -17.47
CA ALA A 423 18.85 -3.32 -17.47
C ALA A 423 17.63 -4.09 -18.02
N GLY A 424 16.41 -3.61 -17.74
CA GLY A 424 15.18 -4.14 -18.32
C GLY A 424 15.15 -4.03 -19.85
N VAL A 425 15.56 -2.88 -20.41
CA VAL A 425 15.72 -2.71 -21.86
C VAL A 425 16.76 -3.70 -22.39
N ALA A 426 17.94 -3.81 -21.76
CA ALA A 426 18.97 -4.75 -22.17
C ALA A 426 18.47 -6.21 -22.17
N HIS A 427 17.72 -6.60 -21.13
CA HIS A 427 17.12 -7.92 -21.03
C HIS A 427 16.16 -8.19 -22.19
N VAL A 428 15.23 -7.29 -22.47
CA VAL A 428 14.25 -7.43 -23.56
C VAL A 428 14.94 -7.48 -24.92
N LEU A 429 15.94 -6.62 -25.16
CA LEU A 429 16.72 -6.64 -26.40
C LEU A 429 17.45 -7.97 -26.60
N ALA A 430 18.02 -8.53 -25.54
CA ALA A 430 18.69 -9.82 -25.59
C ALA A 430 17.71 -10.96 -25.94
N LEU A 431 16.53 -11.00 -25.30
CA LEU A 431 15.47 -11.98 -25.61
C LEU A 431 14.98 -11.89 -27.06
N ARG A 432 15.00 -10.69 -27.64
CA ARG A 432 14.67 -10.44 -29.05
C ARG A 432 15.81 -10.74 -30.05
N GLY A 433 16.94 -11.26 -29.58
CA GLY A 433 18.11 -11.54 -30.43
C GLY A 433 18.94 -10.30 -30.79
N ARG A 434 18.63 -9.11 -30.25
CA ARG A 434 19.39 -7.86 -30.43
C ARG A 434 20.58 -7.78 -29.47
N ARG A 435 21.41 -8.83 -29.49
CA ARG A 435 22.49 -9.07 -28.51
C ARG A 435 23.46 -7.90 -28.38
N ARG A 436 23.94 -7.34 -29.50
CA ARG A 436 24.91 -6.24 -29.50
C ARG A 436 24.39 -4.99 -28.80
N GLU A 437 23.09 -4.70 -28.93
CA GLU A 437 22.47 -3.53 -28.32
C GLU A 437 22.27 -3.75 -26.81
N ALA A 438 21.93 -4.97 -26.39
CA ALA A 438 21.90 -5.35 -24.98
C ALA A 438 23.29 -5.26 -24.32
N GLU A 439 24.33 -5.74 -24.99
CA GLU A 439 25.72 -5.64 -24.52
C GLU A 439 26.19 -4.18 -24.44
N ALA A 440 25.78 -3.33 -25.39
CA ALA A 440 26.09 -1.89 -25.34
C ALA A 440 25.46 -1.19 -24.13
N LEU A 441 24.21 -1.51 -23.78
CA LEU A 441 23.57 -0.97 -22.58
C LEU A 441 24.21 -1.46 -21.28
N LEU A 442 24.67 -2.72 -21.23
CA LEU A 442 25.44 -3.21 -20.09
C LEU A 442 26.79 -2.49 -19.96
N ALA A 443 27.50 -2.28 -21.08
CA ALA A 443 28.75 -1.51 -21.08
C ALA A 443 28.53 -0.05 -20.63
N GLU A 444 27.40 0.56 -20.98
CA GLU A 444 27.01 1.86 -20.47
C GLU A 444 26.80 1.86 -18.95
N LEU A 445 26.09 0.85 -18.42
CA LEU A 445 25.93 0.66 -16.98
C LEU A 445 27.29 0.45 -16.27
N GLU A 446 28.20 -0.31 -16.86
CA GLU A 446 29.57 -0.51 -16.35
C GLU A 446 30.38 0.79 -16.35
N ALA A 447 30.26 1.60 -17.41
CA ALA A 447 30.91 2.90 -17.48
C ALA A 447 30.37 3.83 -16.38
N ARG A 448 29.04 3.90 -16.21
CA ARG A 448 28.41 4.66 -15.12
C ARG A 448 28.87 4.17 -13.74
N ALA A 449 29.05 2.86 -13.57
CA ALA A 449 29.48 2.25 -12.33
C ALA A 449 30.88 2.68 -11.85
N ARG A 450 31.69 3.30 -12.72
CA ARG A 450 33.01 3.86 -12.36
C ARG A 450 32.88 5.18 -11.59
N ASP A 451 31.84 5.96 -11.87
CA ASP A 451 31.65 7.30 -11.32
C ASP A 451 30.56 7.34 -10.23
N ARG A 452 29.57 6.43 -10.32
CA ARG A 452 28.45 6.35 -9.37
C ARG A 452 28.05 4.91 -9.11
N TYR A 453 27.39 4.65 -7.98
CA TYR A 453 26.95 3.30 -7.67
C TYR A 453 25.86 2.80 -8.63
N VAL A 454 26.06 1.60 -9.18
CA VAL A 454 25.06 0.87 -9.98
C VAL A 454 24.78 -0.46 -9.30
N SER A 455 23.51 -0.86 -9.23
CA SER A 455 23.12 -2.08 -8.53
C SER A 455 23.72 -3.33 -9.19
N PRO A 456 24.33 -4.26 -8.44
CA PRO A 456 24.67 -5.60 -8.95
C PRO A 456 23.49 -6.31 -9.61
N VAL A 457 22.27 -6.02 -9.13
CA VAL A 457 21.03 -6.57 -9.68
C VAL A 457 20.79 -6.12 -11.13
N ALA A 458 21.16 -4.89 -11.50
CA ALA A 458 21.00 -4.40 -12.86
C ALA A 458 21.85 -5.21 -13.85
N PHE A 459 23.10 -5.50 -13.48
CA PHE A 459 23.97 -6.37 -14.28
C PHE A 459 23.45 -7.81 -14.35
N CYS A 460 22.96 -8.34 -13.23
CA CYS A 460 22.33 -9.66 -13.19
C CYS A 460 21.14 -9.75 -14.17
N ILE A 461 20.24 -8.76 -14.16
CA ILE A 461 19.07 -8.70 -15.06
C ILE A 461 19.49 -8.74 -16.53
N GLY A 462 20.47 -7.93 -16.94
CA GLY A 462 20.91 -7.91 -18.34
C GLY A 462 21.60 -9.22 -18.75
N HIS A 463 22.43 -9.80 -17.87
CA HIS A 463 23.08 -11.08 -18.14
C HIS A 463 22.13 -12.27 -18.16
N LEU A 464 21.02 -12.23 -17.39
CA LEU A 464 19.94 -13.22 -17.49
C LEU A 464 19.33 -13.22 -18.90
N GLY A 465 19.06 -12.04 -19.48
CA GLY A 465 18.57 -11.93 -20.85
C GLY A 465 19.58 -12.43 -21.89
N LEU A 466 20.87 -12.11 -21.70
CA LEU A 466 21.97 -12.57 -22.58
C LEU A 466 22.33 -14.05 -22.42
N ARG A 467 21.79 -14.72 -21.39
CA ARG A 467 22.16 -16.08 -20.97
C ARG A 467 23.66 -16.25 -20.69
N ASN A 468 24.30 -15.22 -20.16
CA ASN A 468 25.70 -15.27 -19.72
C ASN A 468 25.74 -15.84 -18.29
N ILE A 469 25.50 -17.14 -18.14
CA ILE A 469 25.23 -17.80 -16.84
C ILE A 469 26.31 -17.52 -15.78
N ASP A 470 27.59 -17.56 -16.15
CA ASP A 470 28.68 -17.29 -15.19
C ASP A 470 28.67 -15.84 -14.70
N GLN A 471 28.31 -14.88 -15.55
CA GLN A 471 28.16 -13.48 -15.14
C GLN A 471 26.91 -13.30 -14.26
N VAL A 472 25.83 -14.03 -14.52
CA VAL A 472 24.64 -14.03 -13.63
C VAL A 472 25.06 -14.39 -12.21
N PHE A 473 25.78 -15.50 -12.02
CA PHE A 473 26.21 -15.93 -10.68
C PHE A 473 27.26 -15.01 -10.05
N PHE A 474 28.16 -14.43 -10.83
CA PHE A 474 29.10 -13.41 -10.34
C PHE A 474 28.36 -12.20 -9.75
N TRP A 475 27.35 -11.68 -10.45
CA TRP A 475 26.58 -10.53 -9.99
C TRP A 475 25.57 -10.88 -8.90
N LEU A 476 25.06 -12.12 -8.86
CA LEU A 476 24.26 -12.62 -7.74
C LEU A 476 25.06 -12.68 -6.44
N GLU A 477 26.31 -13.13 -6.49
CA GLU A 477 27.19 -13.15 -5.31
C GLU A 477 27.38 -11.73 -4.75
N ARG A 478 27.67 -10.76 -5.63
CA ARG A 478 27.76 -9.35 -5.24
C ARG A 478 26.45 -8.80 -4.67
N ALA A 479 25.31 -9.18 -5.26
CA ALA A 479 24.00 -8.79 -4.72
C ALA A 479 23.75 -9.40 -3.33
N TYR A 480 24.28 -10.59 -3.06
CA TYR A 480 24.18 -11.26 -1.77
C TYR A 480 25.07 -10.58 -0.72
N GLU A 481 26.31 -10.26 -1.09
CA GLU A 481 27.24 -9.47 -0.25
C GLU A 481 26.63 -8.11 0.11
N ASP A 482 26.03 -7.42 -0.87
CA ASP A 482 25.32 -6.15 -0.70
C ASP A 482 23.96 -6.32 0.04
N ARG A 483 23.53 -7.55 0.37
CA ARG A 483 22.22 -7.87 0.95
C ARG A 483 21.03 -7.22 0.24
N ARG A 484 21.02 -7.29 -1.09
CA ARG A 484 19.95 -6.68 -1.90
C ARG A 484 18.62 -7.37 -1.64
N GLY A 485 17.60 -6.61 -1.22
CA GLY A 485 16.25 -7.12 -0.96
C GLY A 485 15.59 -7.86 -2.13
N TRP A 486 16.02 -7.60 -3.37
CA TRP A 486 15.58 -8.37 -4.55
C TRP A 486 15.81 -9.89 -4.40
N LEU A 487 16.86 -10.30 -3.69
CA LEU A 487 17.17 -11.71 -3.47
C LEU A 487 16.14 -12.45 -2.61
N THR A 488 15.33 -11.74 -1.82
CA THR A 488 14.26 -12.37 -1.03
C THR A 488 13.23 -13.09 -1.93
N TYR A 489 13.13 -12.69 -3.20
CA TYR A 489 12.19 -13.26 -4.17
C TYR A 489 12.81 -14.32 -5.09
N LEU A 490 14.05 -14.77 -4.83
CA LEU A 490 14.81 -15.65 -5.72
C LEU A 490 14.02 -16.88 -6.21
N LYS A 491 13.26 -17.52 -5.32
CA LYS A 491 12.48 -18.74 -5.60
C LYS A 491 11.21 -18.51 -6.43
N VAL A 492 10.67 -17.30 -6.40
CA VAL A 492 9.36 -16.96 -6.98
C VAL A 492 9.47 -16.05 -8.21
N ASP A 493 10.60 -15.36 -8.40
CA ASP A 493 10.81 -14.46 -9.52
C ASP A 493 11.05 -15.23 -10.83
N PRO A 494 10.13 -15.15 -11.82
CA PRO A 494 10.26 -15.88 -13.08
C PRO A 494 11.47 -15.44 -13.91
N ILE A 495 12.11 -14.31 -13.59
CA ILE A 495 13.35 -13.88 -14.27
C ILE A 495 14.50 -14.88 -14.10
N PHE A 496 14.47 -15.71 -13.05
CA PHE A 496 15.48 -16.74 -12.78
C PHE A 496 15.19 -18.08 -13.43
N ASP A 497 14.07 -18.25 -14.13
CA ASP A 497 13.74 -19.49 -14.84
C ASP A 497 14.88 -20.03 -15.73
N PRO A 498 15.69 -19.20 -16.42
CA PRO A 498 16.81 -19.69 -17.22
C PRO A 498 17.97 -20.31 -16.42
N VAL A 499 18.06 -20.08 -15.11
CA VAL A 499 19.18 -20.52 -14.25
C VAL A 499 18.74 -21.43 -13.11
N LYS A 500 17.44 -21.69 -12.94
CA LYS A 500 16.89 -22.45 -11.81
C LYS A 500 17.43 -23.88 -11.68
N ASP A 501 17.82 -24.49 -12.80
CA ASP A 501 18.32 -25.87 -12.86
C ASP A 501 19.87 -25.94 -12.68
N ASP A 502 20.56 -24.79 -12.60
CA ASP A 502 21.99 -24.74 -12.30
C ASP A 502 22.24 -25.04 -10.80
N PRO A 503 23.16 -25.93 -10.43
CA PRO A 503 23.43 -26.28 -9.02
C PRO A 503 23.77 -25.08 -8.13
N ARG A 504 24.38 -24.02 -8.69
CA ARG A 504 24.69 -22.80 -7.94
C ARG A 504 23.43 -22.08 -7.48
N PHE A 505 22.32 -22.19 -8.21
CA PHE A 505 21.05 -21.56 -7.84
C PHE A 505 20.46 -22.20 -6.57
N ALA A 506 20.46 -23.52 -6.48
CA ALA A 506 20.00 -24.25 -5.29
C ALA A 506 20.83 -23.87 -4.04
N GLU A 507 22.13 -23.64 -4.22
CA GLU A 507 23.00 -23.15 -3.14
C GLU A 507 22.62 -21.75 -2.66
N PHE A 508 22.31 -20.82 -3.57
CA PHE A 508 21.81 -19.48 -3.19
C PHE A 508 20.49 -19.56 -2.42
N VAL A 509 19.54 -20.36 -2.90
CA VAL A 509 18.26 -20.58 -2.21
C VAL A 509 18.50 -21.08 -0.77
N ARG A 510 19.42 -22.04 -0.58
CA ARG A 510 19.80 -22.55 0.73
C ARG A 510 20.44 -21.49 1.63
N ARG A 511 21.37 -20.67 1.10
CA ARG A 511 22.03 -19.58 1.83
C ARG A 511 21.05 -18.49 2.28
N MET A 512 20.04 -18.23 1.47
CA MET A 512 18.93 -17.32 1.76
C MET A 512 17.87 -17.94 2.68
N LYS A 513 17.99 -19.23 3.03
CA LYS A 513 17.00 -20.00 3.82
C LYS A 513 15.60 -20.06 3.19
N LEU A 514 15.50 -20.07 1.86
CA LEU A 514 14.23 -20.04 1.08
C LEU A 514 13.72 -21.43 0.65
#